data_AF-A0A511AXE5-F1
#
_entry.id   AF-A0A511AXE5-F1
#
_cell.length_a   1.000
_cell.length_b   1.000
_cell.length_c   1.000
_cell.angle_alpha   90.00
_cell.angle_beta   90.00
_cell.angle_gamma   90.00
#
_symmetry.space_group_name_H-M   'P 1'
#
loop_
_entity.id
_entity.type
_entity.pdbx_description
1 polymer ?
#
loop_
_entity_poly.entity_id
_entity_poly.type
_entity_poly.pdbx_seq_one_letter_code
_entity_poly.pdbx_strand_id
1 'polypeptide(L)'
;MIVNRRHGLTILLRETLPPLLILALWDLVVVILFQVYHQEWMEQPSLPISLMGSALALFLGMRNNAAYARWWEGRSLWGTITNNCRSFGREAASLLGGRPDLARAMAAYPHVLRAALGNYPTGEEVNRLLTPEMREKVFACSNTANAVLYQIGLGVAEEVELKKIDGAVHGTVDRILSDLANAQGGLERIRNTPLPVQYSILPNMVTHLFCIVLPLSAVQTLGWITPLGSSVIGLLFQALDRSGRDLQEPFTTSPHALPMHTMARTIERDLLQPIGDTPPPAIVATHGVQP
;
A
#
# COMPACT_ATOMS: atom_id res chain seq x y z
N MET A 1 6.12 -2.62 -4.07
CA MET A 1 5.32 -3.00 -5.26
C MET A 1 6.05 -4.00 -6.17
N ILE A 2 5.44 -5.15 -6.43
CA ILE A 2 5.93 -6.16 -7.37
C ILE A 2 5.82 -5.63 -8.80
N VAL A 3 6.93 -5.57 -9.52
CA VAL A 3 7.01 -5.12 -10.93
C VAL A 3 7.20 -6.31 -11.88
N ASN A 4 7.73 -7.44 -11.38
CA ASN A 4 7.99 -8.63 -12.19
C ASN A 4 7.02 -9.78 -11.89
N ARG A 5 6.23 -10.20 -12.90
CA ARG A 5 5.21 -11.26 -12.77
C ARG A 5 5.76 -12.61 -12.30
N ARG A 6 6.98 -13.00 -12.69
CA ARG A 6 7.60 -14.28 -12.26
C ARG A 6 7.94 -14.29 -10.77
N HIS A 7 8.29 -13.12 -10.23
CA HIS A 7 8.59 -12.96 -8.80
C HIS A 7 7.29 -12.91 -7.99
N GLY A 8 6.19 -12.39 -8.57
CA GLY A 8 4.88 -12.40 -7.91
C GLY A 8 4.35 -13.81 -7.61
N LEU A 9 4.45 -14.74 -8.57
CA LEU A 9 3.98 -16.12 -8.36
C LEU A 9 4.82 -16.86 -7.30
N THR A 10 6.14 -16.64 -7.30
CA THR A 10 7.05 -17.27 -6.33
C THR A 10 6.86 -16.73 -4.92
N ILE A 11 6.61 -15.42 -4.75
CA ILE A 11 6.26 -14.83 -3.46
C ILE A 11 4.93 -15.42 -2.96
N LEU A 12 3.89 -15.41 -3.80
CA LEU A 12 2.57 -15.92 -3.43
C LEU A 12 2.62 -17.40 -3.03
N LEU A 13 3.34 -18.23 -3.80
CA LEU A 13 3.55 -19.64 -3.47
C LEU A 13 4.35 -19.80 -2.18
N ARG A 14 5.47 -19.10 -2.01
CA ARG A 14 6.30 -19.20 -0.80
C ARG A 14 5.53 -18.84 0.47
N GLU A 15 4.63 -17.87 0.37
CA GLU A 15 3.83 -17.39 1.49
C GLU A 15 2.60 -18.26 1.80
N THR A 16 2.05 -18.96 0.79
CA THR A 16 0.88 -19.85 0.94
C THR A 16 1.26 -21.32 1.15
N LEU A 17 2.50 -21.71 0.83
CA LEU A 17 2.95 -23.10 0.93
C LEU A 17 2.95 -23.65 2.36
N PRO A 18 3.42 -22.95 3.42
CA PRO A 18 3.43 -23.52 4.77
C PRO A 18 2.02 -23.84 5.31
N PRO A 19 1.03 -22.92 5.24
CA PRO A 19 -0.35 -23.25 5.61
C PRO A 19 -0.94 -24.40 4.78
N LEU A 20 -0.64 -24.43 3.47
CA LEU A 20 -1.12 -25.47 2.58
C LEU A 20 -0.55 -26.84 2.92
N LEU A 21 0.72 -26.93 3.31
CA LEU A 21 1.33 -28.19 3.76
C LEU A 21 0.69 -28.72 5.05
N ILE A 22 0.35 -27.83 5.99
CA ILE A 22 -0.36 -28.19 7.22
C ILE A 22 -1.76 -28.73 6.88
N LEU A 23 -2.48 -28.08 5.97
CA LEU A 23 -3.79 -28.55 5.51
C LEU A 23 -3.68 -29.86 4.73
N ALA A 24 -2.68 -30.04 3.88
CA ALA A 24 -2.46 -31.28 3.14
C ALA A 24 -2.14 -32.46 4.10
N LEU A 25 -1.39 -32.20 5.17
CA LEU A 25 -1.16 -33.19 6.24
C LEU A 25 -2.46 -33.53 6.96
N TRP A 26 -3.29 -32.52 7.26
CA TRP A 26 -4.61 -32.74 7.82
C TRP A 26 -5.52 -33.56 6.89
N ASP A 27 -5.54 -33.24 5.60
CA ASP A 27 -6.29 -33.99 4.60
C ASP A 27 -5.84 -35.47 4.56
N LEU A 28 -4.53 -35.73 4.67
CA LEU A 28 -3.98 -37.09 4.73
C LEU A 28 -4.48 -37.85 5.96
N VAL A 29 -4.51 -37.20 7.13
CA VAL A 29 -5.06 -37.78 8.37
C VAL A 29 -6.54 -38.14 8.16
N VAL A 30 -7.32 -37.23 7.57
CA VAL A 30 -8.74 -37.46 7.28
C VAL A 30 -8.93 -38.66 6.34
N VAL A 31 -8.16 -38.74 5.27
CA VAL A 31 -8.23 -39.86 4.31
C VAL A 31 -7.87 -41.19 4.96
N ILE A 32 -6.81 -41.23 5.77
CA ILE A 32 -6.41 -42.46 6.47
C ILE A 32 -7.52 -42.91 7.44
N LEU A 33 -8.07 -41.99 8.24
CA LEU A 33 -9.15 -42.31 9.18
C LEU A 33 -10.40 -42.82 8.47
N PHE A 34 -10.76 -42.24 7.33
CA PHE A 34 -11.96 -42.63 6.58
C PHE A 34 -11.76 -43.93 5.77
N GLN A 35 -10.68 -44.03 4.99
CA GLN A 35 -10.45 -45.13 4.05
C GLN A 35 -9.88 -46.39 4.72
N VAL A 36 -9.07 -46.25 5.76
CA VAL A 36 -8.39 -47.39 6.41
C VAL A 36 -9.10 -47.82 7.69
N TYR A 37 -9.51 -46.86 8.53
CA TYR A 37 -10.15 -47.15 9.81
C TYR A 37 -11.69 -47.15 9.73
N HIS A 38 -12.27 -46.94 8.55
CA HIS A 38 -13.71 -46.97 8.27
C HIS A 38 -14.53 -46.20 9.32
N GLN A 39 -14.06 -45.00 9.68
CA GLN A 39 -14.70 -44.15 10.68
C GLN A 39 -15.96 -43.47 10.10
N GLU A 40 -17.11 -44.12 10.25
CA GLU A 40 -18.40 -43.68 9.70
C GLU A 40 -18.93 -42.36 10.29
N TRP A 41 -18.47 -41.94 11.47
CA TRP A 41 -18.85 -40.63 12.05
C TRP A 41 -18.40 -39.43 11.20
N MET A 42 -17.46 -39.65 10.28
CA MET A 42 -16.95 -38.64 9.35
C MET A 42 -17.88 -38.42 8.14
N GLU A 43 -18.98 -39.18 8.01
CA GLU A 43 -20.01 -38.95 6.99
C GLU A 43 -20.80 -37.64 7.26
N GLN A 44 -20.18 -36.53 6.90
CA GLN A 44 -20.75 -35.19 7.02
C GLN A 44 -21.49 -34.76 5.73
N PRO A 45 -22.70 -34.16 5.83
CA PRO A 45 -23.44 -33.69 4.68
C PRO A 45 -22.67 -32.65 3.86
N SER A 46 -22.71 -32.76 2.53
CA SER A 46 -21.99 -31.85 1.61
C SER A 46 -22.67 -30.50 1.38
N LEU A 47 -23.99 -30.42 1.62
CA LEU A 47 -24.79 -29.22 1.38
C LEU A 47 -24.39 -28.04 2.29
N PRO A 48 -24.25 -28.20 3.63
CA PRO A 48 -23.80 -27.11 4.50
C PRO A 48 -22.41 -26.57 4.13
N ILE A 49 -21.49 -27.44 3.74
CA ILE A 49 -20.12 -27.05 3.36
C ILE A 49 -20.12 -26.29 2.03
N SER A 50 -20.89 -26.76 1.04
CA SER A 50 -21.05 -26.06 -0.24
C SER A 50 -21.65 -24.66 -0.06
N LEU A 51 -22.66 -24.52 0.80
CA LEU A 51 -23.26 -23.22 1.13
C LEU A 51 -22.26 -22.29 1.84
N MET A 52 -21.50 -22.83 2.81
CA MET A 52 -20.45 -22.09 3.50
C MET A 52 -19.36 -21.61 2.52
N GLY A 53 -18.90 -22.47 1.61
CA GLY A 53 -17.91 -22.11 0.59
C GLY A 53 -18.41 -21.01 -0.35
N SER A 54 -19.68 -21.08 -0.77
CA SER A 54 -20.30 -20.08 -1.64
C SER A 54 -20.44 -18.73 -0.94
N ALA A 55 -20.89 -18.72 0.32
CA ALA A 55 -20.99 -17.51 1.13
C ALA A 55 -19.61 -16.90 1.41
N LEU A 56 -18.61 -17.72 1.71
CA LEU A 56 -17.23 -17.28 1.93
C LEU A 56 -16.64 -16.65 0.67
N ALA A 57 -16.86 -17.26 -0.50
CA ALA A 57 -16.36 -16.73 -1.78
C ALA A 57 -16.94 -15.34 -2.08
N LEU A 58 -18.25 -15.17 -1.88
CA LEU A 58 -18.91 -13.87 -2.03
C LEU A 58 -18.34 -12.83 -1.04
N PHE A 59 -18.19 -13.21 0.23
CA PHE A 59 -17.69 -12.31 1.26
C PHE A 59 -16.25 -11.86 0.99
N LEU A 60 -15.35 -12.80 0.66
CA LEU A 60 -13.98 -12.49 0.29
C LEU A 60 -13.91 -11.62 -0.96
N GLY A 61 -14.77 -11.87 -1.95
CA GLY A 61 -14.88 -11.03 -3.15
C GLY A 61 -15.22 -9.57 -2.81
N MET A 62 -16.24 -9.34 -1.99
CA MET A 62 -16.63 -7.99 -1.55
C MET A 62 -15.52 -7.29 -0.76
N ARG A 63 -14.89 -8.01 0.17
CA ARG A 63 -13.76 -7.48 0.95
C ARG A 63 -12.58 -7.11 0.06
N ASN A 64 -12.20 -7.99 -0.88
CA ASN A 64 -11.08 -7.75 -1.78
C ASN A 64 -11.33 -6.54 -2.67
N ASN A 65 -12.58 -6.34 -3.12
CA ASN A 65 -12.95 -5.14 -3.87
C ASN A 65 -12.78 -3.87 -3.02
N ALA A 66 -13.24 -3.87 -1.77
CA ALA A 66 -13.05 -2.74 -0.85
C ALA A 66 -11.55 -2.45 -0.57
N ALA A 67 -10.75 -3.49 -0.35
CA ALA A 67 -9.30 -3.37 -0.14
C ALA A 67 -8.60 -2.83 -1.40
N TYR A 68 -8.98 -3.32 -2.59
CA TYR A 68 -8.46 -2.83 -3.86
C TYR A 68 -8.81 -1.35 -4.10
N ALA A 69 -10.06 -0.94 -3.84
CA ALA A 69 -10.49 0.44 -3.99
C ALA A 69 -9.64 1.39 -3.12
N ARG A 70 -9.37 0.99 -1.87
CA ARG A 70 -8.51 1.72 -0.94
C ARG A 70 -7.06 1.83 -1.44
N TRP A 71 -6.50 0.73 -1.95
CA TRP A 71 -5.15 0.74 -2.55
C TRP A 71 -5.08 1.65 -3.78
N TRP A 72 -6.08 1.56 -4.65
CA TRP A 72 -6.17 2.36 -5.88
C TRP A 72 -6.36 3.86 -5.60
N GLU A 73 -7.17 4.20 -4.59
CA GLU A 73 -7.33 5.58 -4.12
C GLU A 73 -5.99 6.14 -3.63
N GLY A 74 -5.26 5.39 -2.80
CA GLY A 74 -3.92 5.76 -2.34
C GLY A 74 -2.95 5.99 -3.51
N ARG A 75 -2.95 5.09 -4.50
CA ARG A 75 -2.13 5.23 -5.71
C ARG A 75 -2.49 6.48 -6.53
N SER A 76 -3.78 6.80 -6.62
CA SER A 76 -4.30 7.95 -7.36
C SER A 76 -3.91 9.26 -6.68
N LEU A 77 -4.06 9.35 -5.35
CA LEU A 77 -3.64 10.51 -4.56
C LEU A 77 -2.13 10.75 -4.65
N TRP A 78 -1.29 9.70 -4.60
CA TRP A 78 0.15 9.83 -4.87
C TRP A 78 0.45 10.34 -6.28
N GLY A 79 -0.40 10.02 -7.26
CA GLY A 79 -0.35 10.59 -8.60
C GLY A 79 -0.61 12.10 -8.59
N THR A 80 -1.62 12.55 -7.85
CA THR A 80 -1.91 13.98 -7.63
C THR A 80 -0.75 14.69 -6.96
N ILE A 81 -0.15 14.10 -5.92
CA ILE A 81 1.07 14.63 -5.27
C ILE A 81 2.20 14.79 -6.29
N THR A 82 2.47 13.76 -7.09
CA THR A 82 3.52 13.80 -8.12
C THR A 82 3.32 14.95 -9.11
N ASN A 83 2.10 15.09 -9.63
CA ASN A 83 1.79 16.12 -10.62
C ASN A 83 1.89 17.52 -10.03
N ASN A 84 1.36 17.74 -8.83
CA ASN A 84 1.40 19.06 -8.18
C ASN A 84 2.80 19.46 -7.73
N CYS A 85 3.63 18.52 -7.26
CA CYS A 85 5.04 18.79 -7.00
C CYS A 85 5.76 19.27 -8.27
N ARG A 86 5.57 18.58 -9.41
CA ARG A 86 6.15 18.99 -10.70
C ARG A 86 5.66 20.36 -11.16
N SER A 87 4.37 20.63 -11.03
CA SER A 87 3.79 21.95 -11.31
C SER A 87 4.43 23.02 -10.45
N PHE A 88 4.59 22.79 -9.15
CA PHE A 88 5.29 23.70 -8.24
C PHE A 88 6.74 23.94 -8.68
N GLY A 89 7.48 22.88 -9.04
CA GLY A 89 8.87 23.01 -9.52
C GLY A 89 8.98 23.93 -10.74
N ARG A 90 8.04 23.82 -11.69
CA ARG A 90 7.95 24.72 -12.84
C ARG A 90 7.70 26.17 -12.40
N GLU A 91 6.72 26.41 -11.53
CA GLU A 91 6.39 27.76 -11.05
C GLU A 91 7.53 28.36 -10.20
N ALA A 92 8.23 27.56 -9.41
CA ALA A 92 9.38 28.01 -8.63
C ALA A 92 10.53 28.48 -9.54
N ALA A 93 10.77 27.80 -10.66
CA ALA A 93 11.76 28.19 -11.63
C ALA A 93 11.33 29.43 -12.45
N SER A 94 10.07 29.51 -12.89
CA SER A 94 9.60 30.59 -13.77
C SER A 94 9.20 31.86 -13.03
N LEU A 95 8.43 31.75 -11.95
CA LEU A 95 7.81 32.88 -11.25
C LEU A 95 8.63 33.33 -10.04
N LEU A 96 9.16 32.37 -9.27
CA LEU A 96 9.91 32.66 -8.04
C LEU A 96 11.39 32.95 -8.31
N GLY A 97 11.75 33.27 -9.55
CA GLY A 97 13.10 33.64 -9.98
C GLY A 97 14.19 32.65 -9.57
N GLY A 98 13.87 31.35 -9.55
CA GLY A 98 14.82 30.29 -9.34
C GLY A 98 15.25 30.07 -7.89
N ARG A 99 14.36 30.27 -6.89
CA ARG A 99 14.56 29.89 -5.47
C ARG A 99 14.79 28.38 -5.34
N PRO A 100 16.06 27.92 -5.29
CA PRO A 100 16.36 26.49 -5.34
C PRO A 100 16.09 25.82 -3.97
N ASP A 101 16.08 26.61 -2.90
CA ASP A 101 15.66 26.24 -1.56
C ASP A 101 14.19 25.79 -1.51
N LEU A 102 13.27 26.52 -2.17
CA LEU A 102 11.86 26.13 -2.23
C LEU A 102 11.63 24.88 -3.09
N ALA A 103 12.37 24.74 -4.20
CA ALA A 103 12.34 23.53 -5.01
C ALA A 103 12.86 22.30 -4.23
N ARG A 104 13.95 22.45 -3.47
CA ARG A 104 14.47 21.40 -2.57
C ARG A 104 13.50 21.08 -1.44
N ALA A 105 12.85 22.09 -0.86
CA ALA A 105 11.82 21.86 0.16
C ALA A 105 10.62 21.08 -0.39
N MET A 106 10.18 21.41 -1.61
CA MET A 106 9.14 20.63 -2.30
C MET A 106 9.61 19.21 -2.63
N ALA A 107 10.89 19.02 -2.94
CA ALA A 107 11.48 17.68 -3.10
C ALA A 107 11.53 16.90 -1.78
N ALA A 108 11.68 17.57 -0.63
CA ALA A 108 11.66 16.93 0.69
C ALA A 108 10.26 16.47 1.11
N TYR A 109 9.22 17.21 0.71
CA TYR A 109 7.84 16.96 1.12
C TYR A 109 7.37 15.50 0.91
N PRO A 110 7.55 14.86 -0.26
CA PRO A 110 7.20 13.45 -0.47
C PRO A 110 7.93 12.48 0.48
N HIS A 111 9.17 12.78 0.87
CA HIS A 111 9.92 11.96 1.81
C HIS A 111 9.37 12.08 3.24
N VAL A 112 9.03 13.30 3.66
CA VAL A 112 8.38 13.55 4.95
C VAL A 112 6.99 12.92 4.98
N LEU A 113 6.21 13.05 3.91
CA LEU A 113 4.88 12.45 3.78
C LEU A 113 4.94 10.91 3.83
N ARG A 114 5.88 10.30 3.11
CA ARG A 114 6.14 8.84 3.20
C ARG A 114 6.43 8.42 4.64
N ALA A 115 7.34 9.13 5.30
CA ALA A 115 7.74 8.84 6.68
C ALA A 115 6.56 8.96 7.63
N ALA A 116 5.77 10.03 7.50
CA ALA A 116 4.55 10.23 8.23
C ALA A 116 3.60 9.05 8.01
N LEU A 117 3.20 8.73 6.77
CA LEU A 117 2.20 7.70 6.44
C LEU A 117 2.59 6.28 6.85
N GLY A 118 3.85 5.90 6.62
CA GLY A 118 4.32 4.54 6.88
C GLY A 118 4.98 4.35 8.25
N ASN A 119 5.04 5.40 9.08
CA ASN A 119 5.76 5.42 10.35
C ASN A 119 7.26 5.06 10.20
N TYR A 120 7.89 5.56 9.14
CA TYR A 120 9.32 5.35 8.90
C TYR A 120 10.14 6.45 9.58
N PRO A 121 11.39 6.17 10.01
CA PRO A 121 12.30 7.24 10.38
C PRO A 121 12.50 8.15 9.18
N THR A 122 12.53 9.45 9.45
CA THR A 122 12.83 10.45 8.42
C THR A 122 14.31 10.31 8.06
N GLY A 123 14.59 9.95 6.80
CA GLY A 123 15.94 9.59 6.36
C GLY A 123 16.84 10.81 6.12
N GLU A 124 18.11 10.54 5.81
CA GLU A 124 19.12 11.56 5.49
C GLU A 124 18.72 12.45 4.31
N GLU A 125 17.78 12.01 3.45
CA GLU A 125 17.30 12.79 2.33
C GLU A 125 16.69 14.11 2.78
N VAL A 126 15.89 14.10 3.85
CA VAL A 126 15.26 15.32 4.38
C VAL A 126 16.28 16.27 4.97
N ASN A 127 17.35 15.74 5.58
CA ASN A 127 18.45 16.54 6.11
C ASN A 127 19.25 17.25 5.02
N ARG A 128 19.36 16.63 3.83
CA ARG A 128 20.04 17.23 2.67
C ARG A 128 19.18 18.26 1.95
N LEU A 129 17.86 18.07 1.93
CA LEU A 129 16.95 18.88 1.12
C LEU A 129 16.41 20.11 1.86
N LEU A 130 16.15 20.01 3.17
CA LEU A 130 15.67 21.15 3.96
C LEU A 130 16.83 21.96 4.56
N THR A 131 16.67 23.28 4.60
CA THR A 131 17.58 24.14 5.36
C THR A 131 17.46 23.83 6.86
N PRO A 132 18.51 24.05 7.67
CA PRO A 132 18.46 23.78 9.11
C PRO A 132 17.32 24.48 9.83
N GLU A 133 17.04 25.74 9.46
CA GLU A 133 15.98 26.55 10.04
C GLU A 133 14.58 26.02 9.69
N MET A 134 14.31 25.72 8.41
CA MET A 134 13.03 25.14 8.00
C MET A 134 12.80 23.78 8.67
N ARG A 135 13.86 22.98 8.77
CA ARG A 135 13.81 21.66 9.41
C ARG A 135 13.35 21.76 10.86
N GLU A 136 13.94 22.66 11.65
CA GLU A 136 13.55 22.86 13.04
C GLU A 136 12.07 23.22 13.16
N LYS A 137 11.59 24.17 12.36
CA LYS A 137 10.17 24.57 12.32
C LYS A 137 9.25 23.43 11.91
N VAL A 138 9.64 22.62 10.92
CA VAL A 138 8.85 21.47 10.42
C VAL A 138 8.70 20.39 11.47
N PHE A 139 9.80 20.00 12.12
CA PHE A 139 9.80 18.92 13.11
C PHE A 139 9.28 19.34 14.49
N ALA A 140 9.08 20.64 14.72
CA ALA A 140 8.35 21.15 15.88
C ALA A 140 6.83 20.95 15.78
N CYS A 141 6.29 20.66 14.59
CA CYS A 141 4.86 20.46 14.36
C CYS A 141 4.46 18.98 14.42
N SER A 142 3.23 18.70 14.86
CA SER A 142 2.69 17.34 14.88
C SER A 142 2.48 16.75 13.48
N ASN A 143 1.99 17.55 12.53
CA ASN A 143 1.87 17.16 11.13
C ASN A 143 3.06 17.72 10.33
N THR A 144 4.15 16.96 10.33
CA THR A 144 5.41 17.37 9.70
C THR A 144 5.30 17.57 8.19
N ALA A 145 4.54 16.73 7.48
CA ALA A 145 4.37 16.85 6.04
C ALA A 145 3.62 18.15 5.66
N ASN A 146 2.54 18.46 6.38
CA ASN A 146 1.81 19.71 6.17
C ASN A 146 2.65 20.93 6.58
N ALA A 147 3.48 20.80 7.62
CA ALA A 147 4.40 21.85 8.03
C ALA A 147 5.42 22.21 6.94
N VAL A 148 5.86 21.25 6.12
CA VAL A 148 6.70 21.54 4.93
C VAL A 148 5.93 22.42 3.95
N LEU A 149 4.69 22.08 3.61
CA LEU A 149 3.86 22.90 2.71
C LEU A 149 3.64 24.32 3.28
N TYR A 150 3.43 24.44 4.59
CA TYR A 150 3.30 25.72 5.27
C TYR A 150 4.57 26.57 5.15
N GLN A 151 5.75 26.01 5.41
CA GLN A 151 7.03 26.74 5.25
C GLN A 151 7.29 27.13 3.79
N ILE A 152 6.92 26.28 2.82
CA ILE A 152 6.98 26.63 1.41
C ILE A 152 6.05 27.82 1.11
N GLY A 153 4.82 27.82 1.61
CA GLY A 153 3.87 28.92 1.44
C GLY A 153 4.39 30.26 1.97
N LEU A 154 5.03 30.26 3.16
CA LEU A 154 5.68 31.46 3.70
C LEU A 154 6.79 31.96 2.77
N GLY A 155 7.67 31.08 2.30
CA GLY A 155 8.75 31.46 1.40
C GLY A 155 8.28 31.92 0.02
N VAL A 156 7.13 31.43 -0.46
CA VAL A 156 6.45 31.93 -1.66
C VAL A 156 5.93 33.34 -1.42
N ALA A 157 5.26 33.59 -0.29
CA ALA A 157 4.70 34.90 0.04
C ALA A 157 5.78 36.00 0.13
N GLU A 158 6.92 35.69 0.77
CA GLU A 158 8.07 36.59 0.85
C GLU A 158 8.58 37.00 -0.55
N GLU A 159 8.71 36.03 -1.46
CA GLU A 159 9.18 36.28 -2.84
C GLU A 159 8.17 37.05 -3.67
N VAL A 160 6.88 36.76 -3.49
CA VAL A 160 5.79 37.49 -4.14
C VAL A 160 5.81 38.96 -3.74
N GLU A 161 5.98 39.26 -2.46
CA GLU A 161 6.10 40.64 -1.97
C GLU A 161 7.35 41.33 -2.51
N LEU A 162 8.50 40.65 -2.43
CA LEU A 162 9.80 41.20 -2.86
C LEU A 162 9.83 41.51 -4.36
N LYS A 163 9.30 40.61 -5.20
CA LYS A 163 9.28 40.77 -6.66
C LYS A 163 8.02 41.48 -7.17
N LYS A 164 7.10 41.86 -6.28
CA LYS A 164 5.82 42.49 -6.61
C LYS A 164 5.04 41.67 -7.65
N ILE A 165 4.98 40.36 -7.43
CA ILE A 165 4.28 39.42 -8.31
C ILE A 165 2.77 39.68 -8.23
N ASP A 166 2.09 39.62 -9.38
CA ASP A 166 0.65 39.81 -9.47
C ASP A 166 -0.15 38.79 -8.62
N GLY A 167 -1.27 39.24 -8.04
CA GLY A 167 -2.09 38.40 -7.17
C GLY A 167 -2.70 37.17 -7.85
N ALA A 168 -3.03 37.24 -9.14
CA ALA A 168 -3.55 36.09 -9.88
C ALA A 168 -2.48 35.01 -10.09
N VAL A 169 -1.23 35.43 -10.25
CA VAL A 169 -0.06 34.55 -10.37
C VAL A 169 0.21 33.87 -9.03
N HIS A 170 0.17 34.62 -7.92
CA HIS A 170 0.29 34.05 -6.58
C HIS A 170 -0.80 33.00 -6.28
N GLY A 171 -2.05 33.28 -6.66
CA GLY A 171 -3.17 32.35 -6.49
C GLY A 171 -3.01 31.02 -7.25
N THR A 172 -2.16 30.97 -8.28
CA THR A 172 -1.84 29.72 -8.98
C THR A 172 -0.95 28.82 -8.12
N VAL A 173 0.04 29.39 -7.45
CA VAL A 173 0.93 28.63 -6.54
C VAL A 173 0.16 28.16 -5.31
N ASP A 174 -0.68 29.03 -4.74
CA ASP A 174 -1.52 28.69 -3.58
C ASP A 174 -2.49 27.53 -3.88
N ARG A 175 -3.06 27.49 -5.08
CA ARG A 175 -3.89 26.36 -5.53
C ARG A 175 -3.12 25.05 -5.56
N ILE A 176 -1.86 25.06 -6.04
CA ILE A 176 -1.00 23.87 -6.06
C ILE A 176 -0.75 23.38 -4.63
N LEU A 177 -0.45 24.28 -3.69
CA LEU A 177 -0.25 23.93 -2.28
C LEU A 177 -1.54 23.38 -1.65
N SER A 178 -2.69 24.00 -1.95
CA SER A 178 -4.00 23.53 -1.52
C SER A 178 -4.32 22.13 -2.04
N ASP A 179 -4.04 21.85 -3.32
CA ASP A 179 -4.25 20.52 -3.91
C ASP A 179 -3.32 19.46 -3.32
N LEU A 180 -2.09 19.82 -2.97
CA LEU A 180 -1.17 18.95 -2.23
C LEU A 180 -1.71 18.63 -0.82
N ALA A 181 -2.21 19.64 -0.10
CA ALA A 181 -2.80 19.47 1.22
C ALA A 181 -4.07 18.59 1.17
N ASN A 182 -4.93 18.79 0.17
CA ASN A 182 -6.11 17.96 -0.05
C ASN A 182 -5.73 16.49 -0.33
N ALA A 183 -4.73 16.27 -1.19
CA ALA A 183 -4.25 14.92 -1.49
C ALA A 183 -3.62 14.25 -0.25
N GLN A 184 -2.86 15.01 0.55
CA GLN A 184 -2.32 14.54 1.83
C GLN A 184 -3.44 14.16 2.79
N GLY A 185 -4.46 15.01 2.98
CA GLY A 185 -5.61 14.71 3.84
C GLY A 185 -6.35 13.45 3.40
N GLY A 186 -6.45 13.19 2.09
CA GLY A 186 -6.96 11.94 1.54
C GLY A 186 -6.12 10.72 1.94
N LEU A 187 -4.79 10.82 1.85
CA LEU A 187 -3.87 9.75 2.25
C LEU A 187 -3.91 9.49 3.76
N GLU A 188 -4.01 10.54 4.58
CA GLU A 188 -4.19 10.44 6.02
C GLU A 188 -5.53 9.80 6.38
N ARG A 189 -6.62 10.16 5.68
CA ARG A 189 -7.93 9.51 5.85
C ARG A 189 -7.86 8.02 5.52
N ILE A 190 -7.18 7.64 4.44
CA ILE A 190 -6.93 6.23 4.15
C ILE A 190 -6.22 5.63 5.36
N ARG A 191 -5.04 6.13 5.73
CA ARG A 191 -4.24 5.56 6.82
C ARG A 191 -5.01 5.39 8.13
N ASN A 192 -5.68 6.44 8.59
CA ASN A 192 -6.27 6.53 9.92
C ASN A 192 -7.66 5.89 10.02
N THR A 193 -8.32 5.62 8.89
CA THR A 193 -9.62 4.96 8.84
C THR A 193 -9.48 3.57 8.22
N PRO A 194 -9.04 2.54 8.99
CA PRO A 194 -8.99 1.16 8.50
C PRO A 194 -10.40 0.59 8.28
N LEU A 195 -10.49 -0.50 7.51
CA LEU A 195 -11.76 -1.25 7.40
C LEU A 195 -12.19 -1.77 8.77
N PRO A 196 -13.51 -1.84 9.07
CA PRO A 196 -14.00 -2.34 10.34
C PRO A 196 -13.44 -3.72 10.67
N VAL A 197 -13.20 -3.99 11.95
CA VAL A 197 -12.55 -5.23 12.43
C VAL A 197 -13.30 -6.50 11.98
N GLN A 198 -14.62 -6.42 11.81
CA GLN A 198 -15.40 -7.55 11.30
C GLN A 198 -14.98 -7.94 9.87
N TYR A 199 -14.51 -7.00 9.06
CA TYR A 199 -14.02 -7.25 7.70
C TYR A 199 -12.59 -7.83 7.68
N SER A 200 -11.84 -7.76 8.77
CA SER A 200 -10.47 -8.31 8.83
C SER A 200 -10.41 -9.67 9.54
N ILE A 201 -11.11 -9.83 10.67
CA ILE A 201 -11.00 -11.04 11.51
C ILE A 201 -11.91 -12.16 11.00
N LEU A 202 -13.19 -11.86 10.75
CA LEU A 202 -14.19 -12.88 10.42
C LEU A 202 -13.84 -13.70 9.18
N PRO A 203 -13.35 -13.12 8.07
CA PRO A 203 -13.05 -13.90 6.87
C PRO A 203 -11.85 -14.81 7.07
N ASN A 204 -10.86 -14.36 7.83
CA ASN A 204 -9.71 -15.18 8.15
C ASN A 204 -10.13 -16.39 8.99
N MET A 205 -10.92 -16.17 10.04
CA MET A 205 -11.43 -17.25 10.90
C MET A 205 -12.30 -18.25 10.11
N VAL A 206 -13.25 -17.75 9.31
CA VAL A 206 -14.15 -18.61 8.52
C VAL A 206 -13.38 -19.35 7.41
N THR A 207 -12.36 -18.74 6.79
CA THR A 207 -11.52 -19.41 5.79
C THR A 207 -10.76 -20.59 6.39
N HIS A 208 -10.16 -20.41 7.58
CA HIS A 208 -9.45 -21.51 8.26
C HIS A 208 -10.41 -22.62 8.69
N LEU A 209 -11.56 -22.25 9.28
CA LEU A 209 -12.58 -23.23 9.65
C LEU A 209 -13.07 -24.02 8.43
N PHE A 210 -13.33 -23.33 7.31
CA PHE A 210 -13.74 -23.96 6.07
C PHE A 210 -12.69 -24.96 5.56
N CYS A 211 -11.40 -24.59 5.56
CA CYS A 211 -10.34 -25.49 5.12
C CYS A 211 -10.17 -26.73 6.02
N ILE A 212 -10.47 -26.63 7.32
CA ILE A 212 -10.42 -27.77 8.25
C ILE A 212 -11.59 -28.72 8.03
N VAL A 213 -12.80 -28.18 7.80
CA VAL A 213 -14.02 -28.97 7.69
C VAL A 213 -14.21 -29.55 6.28
N LEU A 214 -13.73 -28.87 5.24
CA LEU A 214 -13.83 -29.28 3.84
C LEU A 214 -13.43 -30.75 3.59
N PRO A 215 -12.24 -31.24 4.01
CA PRO A 215 -11.84 -32.62 3.73
C PRO A 215 -12.74 -33.66 4.39
N LEU A 216 -13.34 -33.37 5.56
CA LEU A 216 -14.27 -34.29 6.23
C LEU A 216 -15.51 -34.57 5.38
N SER A 217 -15.98 -33.57 4.64
CA SER A 217 -17.11 -33.74 3.73
C SER A 217 -16.68 -34.29 2.37
N ALA A 218 -15.55 -33.82 1.86
CA ALA A 218 -15.07 -34.19 0.52
C ALA A 218 -14.55 -35.64 0.46
N VAL A 219 -14.12 -36.24 1.57
CA VAL A 219 -13.53 -37.59 1.60
C VAL A 219 -14.47 -38.70 1.13
N GLN A 220 -15.78 -38.52 1.33
CA GLN A 220 -16.80 -39.47 0.91
C GLN A 220 -16.90 -39.56 -0.63
N THR A 221 -16.65 -38.44 -1.32
CA THR A 221 -16.77 -38.37 -2.79
C THR A 221 -15.43 -38.49 -3.50
N LEU A 222 -14.36 -37.92 -2.94
CA LEU A 222 -13.02 -37.90 -3.56
C LEU A 222 -12.13 -39.07 -3.11
N GLY A 223 -12.43 -39.71 -1.98
CA GLY A 223 -11.63 -40.82 -1.44
C GLY A 223 -10.14 -40.49 -1.30
N TRP A 224 -9.27 -41.29 -1.91
CA TRP A 224 -7.82 -41.08 -1.90
C TRP A 224 -7.36 -39.77 -2.57
N ILE A 225 -8.20 -39.16 -3.42
CA ILE A 225 -7.88 -37.91 -4.14
C ILE A 225 -8.16 -36.66 -3.26
N THR A 226 -8.83 -36.83 -2.12
CA THR A 226 -9.21 -35.72 -1.22
C THR A 226 -8.09 -34.73 -0.89
N PRO A 227 -6.85 -35.14 -0.59
CA PRO A 227 -5.79 -34.20 -0.24
C PRO A 227 -5.44 -33.28 -1.39
N LEU A 228 -5.48 -33.79 -2.63
CA LEU A 228 -5.25 -32.98 -3.81
C LEU A 228 -6.40 -31.98 -4.03
N GLY A 229 -7.65 -32.45 -3.96
CA GLY A 229 -8.82 -31.61 -4.21
C GLY A 229 -9.03 -30.53 -3.14
N SER A 230 -8.95 -30.91 -1.87
CA SER A 230 -9.09 -30.01 -0.72
C SER A 230 -7.96 -28.96 -0.70
N SER A 231 -6.71 -29.37 -0.94
CA SER A 231 -5.58 -28.43 -0.99
C SER A 231 -5.70 -27.40 -2.12
N VAL A 232 -6.22 -27.77 -3.30
CA VAL A 232 -6.47 -26.80 -4.39
C VAL A 232 -7.53 -25.78 -3.98
N ILE A 233 -8.64 -26.22 -3.39
CA ILE A 233 -9.70 -25.32 -2.92
C ILE A 233 -9.17 -24.42 -1.78
N GLY A 234 -8.46 -24.99 -0.82
CA GLY A 234 -7.82 -24.28 0.28
C GLY A 234 -6.83 -23.22 -0.21
N LEU A 235 -6.04 -23.52 -1.25
CA LEU A 235 -5.15 -22.56 -1.90
C LEU A 235 -5.92 -21.36 -2.43
N LEU A 236 -7.04 -21.59 -3.13
CA LEU A 236 -7.85 -20.52 -3.72
C LEU A 236 -8.41 -19.58 -2.66
N PHE A 237 -9.05 -20.12 -1.62
CA PHE A 237 -9.63 -19.32 -0.54
C PHE A 237 -8.56 -18.58 0.27
N GLN A 238 -7.43 -19.21 0.57
CA GLN A 238 -6.33 -18.55 1.26
C GLN A 238 -5.67 -17.46 0.42
N ALA A 239 -5.47 -17.69 -0.89
CA ALA A 239 -4.95 -16.68 -1.79
C ALA A 239 -5.88 -15.46 -1.88
N LEU A 240 -7.20 -15.70 -1.91
CA LEU A 240 -8.21 -14.62 -1.87
C LEU A 240 -8.16 -13.85 -0.54
N ASP A 241 -8.18 -14.52 0.62
CA ASP A 241 -8.06 -13.85 1.93
C ASP A 241 -6.78 -13.02 2.04
N ARG A 242 -5.66 -13.59 1.62
CA ARG A 242 -4.35 -12.93 1.67
C ARG A 242 -4.31 -11.69 0.77
N SER A 243 -4.81 -11.79 -0.46
CA SER A 243 -4.87 -10.66 -1.39
C SER A 243 -5.63 -9.47 -0.80
N GLY A 244 -6.74 -9.74 -0.10
CA GLY A 244 -7.50 -8.70 0.60
C GLY A 244 -6.71 -8.03 1.73
N ARG A 245 -5.98 -8.81 2.52
CA ARG A 245 -5.13 -8.29 3.61
C ARG A 245 -4.00 -7.42 3.08
N ASP A 246 -3.30 -7.89 2.05
CA ASP A 246 -2.13 -7.21 1.50
C ASP A 246 -2.49 -5.85 0.87
N LEU A 247 -3.66 -5.73 0.24
CA LEU A 247 -4.14 -4.48 -0.35
C LEU A 247 -4.74 -3.51 0.67
N GLN A 248 -5.21 -4.02 1.82
CA GLN A 248 -5.82 -3.21 2.87
C GLN A 248 -4.82 -2.25 3.54
N GLU A 249 -3.53 -2.58 3.52
CA GLU A 249 -2.43 -1.81 4.11
C GLU A 249 -1.50 -1.20 3.05
N PRO A 250 -1.92 -0.16 2.30
CA PRO A 250 -1.16 0.35 1.16
C PRO A 250 0.17 1.06 1.52
N PHE A 251 0.39 1.37 2.80
CA PHE A 251 1.52 2.20 3.26
C PHE A 251 2.57 1.43 4.09
N THR A 252 2.27 0.19 4.50
CA THR A 252 3.17 -0.64 5.30
C THR A 252 4.24 -1.27 4.41
N THR A 253 5.32 -1.77 5.01
CA THR A 253 6.39 -2.42 4.24
C THR A 253 5.93 -3.80 3.77
N SER A 254 5.41 -3.85 2.55
CA SER A 254 4.99 -5.08 1.89
C SER A 254 5.33 -5.03 0.40
N PRO A 255 5.64 -6.18 -0.24
CA PRO A 255 5.76 -6.24 -1.69
C PRO A 255 4.52 -5.70 -2.43
N HIS A 256 3.34 -5.74 -1.81
CA HIS A 256 2.06 -5.29 -2.36
C HIS A 256 1.74 -3.82 -2.05
N ALA A 257 2.48 -3.20 -1.13
CA ALA A 257 2.30 -1.80 -0.79
C ALA A 257 2.74 -0.86 -1.91
N LEU A 258 2.27 0.39 -1.81
CA LEU A 258 2.66 1.46 -2.71
C LEU A 258 4.17 1.71 -2.59
N PRO A 259 4.91 1.85 -3.72
CA PRO A 259 6.34 2.06 -3.71
C PRO A 259 6.64 3.54 -3.44
N MET A 260 6.24 4.02 -2.25
CA MET A 260 6.28 5.44 -1.88
C MET A 260 7.70 5.98 -1.89
N HIS A 261 8.70 5.16 -1.58
CA HIS A 261 10.10 5.58 -1.65
C HIS A 261 10.52 5.83 -3.10
N THR A 262 10.18 4.90 -3.99
CA THR A 262 10.42 5.05 -5.43
C THR A 262 9.71 6.28 -6.01
N MET A 263 8.47 6.53 -5.60
CA MET A 263 7.69 7.72 -6.01
C MET A 263 8.35 9.01 -5.50
N ALA A 264 8.71 9.06 -4.21
CA ALA A 264 9.38 10.22 -3.62
C ALA A 264 10.71 10.52 -4.32
N ARG A 265 11.55 9.51 -4.57
CA ARG A 265 12.82 9.68 -5.32
C ARG A 265 12.60 10.15 -6.75
N THR A 266 11.52 9.73 -7.39
CA THR A 266 11.18 10.20 -8.74
C THR A 266 10.84 11.69 -8.72
N ILE A 267 9.98 12.12 -7.79
CA ILE A 267 9.64 13.54 -7.60
C ILE A 267 10.88 14.35 -7.26
N GLU A 268 11.71 13.85 -6.35
CA GLU A 268 12.96 14.49 -5.96
C GLU A 268 13.85 14.77 -7.18
N ARG A 269 14.03 13.78 -8.05
CA ARG A 269 14.82 13.93 -9.28
C ARG A 269 14.21 14.95 -10.24
N ASP A 270 12.90 14.88 -10.45
CA ASP A 270 12.19 15.79 -11.35
C ASP A 270 12.29 17.26 -10.92
N LEU A 271 12.44 17.52 -9.61
CA LEU A 271 12.57 18.87 -9.07
C LEU A 271 14.02 19.36 -8.99
N LEU A 272 14.98 18.47 -8.74
CA LEU A 272 16.39 18.84 -8.59
C LEU A 272 17.12 19.01 -9.92
N GLN A 273 16.82 18.19 -10.94
CA GLN A 273 17.52 18.28 -12.22
C GLN A 273 17.34 19.64 -12.94
N PRO A 274 16.13 20.24 -13.00
CA PRO A 274 15.94 21.53 -13.67
C PRO A 274 16.69 22.69 -13.01
N ILE A 275 16.95 22.61 -11.70
CA ILE A 275 17.70 23.63 -10.95
C ILE A 275 19.22 23.39 -10.97
N GLY A 276 19.70 22.38 -11.71
CA GLY A 276 21.12 22.06 -11.86
C GLY A 276 21.71 21.19 -10.73
N ASP A 277 20.89 20.73 -9.80
CA ASP A 277 21.34 19.82 -8.73
C ASP A 277 21.47 18.38 -9.28
N THR A 278 22.40 17.62 -8.70
CA THR A 278 22.57 16.18 -8.99
C THR A 278 21.82 15.34 -7.96
N PRO A 279 20.58 14.90 -8.24
CA PRO A 279 19.85 14.04 -7.31
C PRO A 279 20.48 12.64 -7.26
N PRO A 280 20.25 11.89 -6.17
CA PRO A 280 20.61 10.49 -6.09
C PRO A 280 19.98 9.67 -7.25
N PRO A 281 20.55 8.49 -7.57
CA PRO A 281 20.02 7.65 -8.64
C PRO A 281 18.59 7.22 -8.35
N ALA A 282 17.86 6.91 -9.44
CA ALA A 282 16.55 6.30 -9.35
C ALA A 282 16.64 4.95 -8.62
N ILE A 283 15.63 4.64 -7.82
CA ILE A 283 15.58 3.37 -7.09
C ILE A 283 15.15 2.27 -8.05
N VAL A 284 16.03 1.30 -8.25
CA VAL A 284 15.76 0.14 -9.10
C VAL A 284 15.10 -0.95 -8.27
N ALA A 285 14.15 -1.66 -8.87
CA ALA A 285 13.50 -2.79 -8.21
C ALA A 285 14.54 -3.87 -7.85
N THR A 286 14.57 -4.27 -6.57
CA THR A 286 15.45 -5.34 -6.10
C THR A 286 14.64 -6.63 -6.07
N HIS A 287 15.11 -7.69 -6.73
CA HIS A 287 14.36 -8.95 -6.91
C HIS A 287 12.94 -8.75 -7.48
N GLY A 288 12.76 -7.75 -8.34
CA GLY A 288 11.45 -7.44 -8.96
C GLY A 288 10.46 -6.73 -8.04
N VAL A 289 10.88 -6.25 -6.86
CA VAL A 289 10.06 -5.49 -5.92
C VAL A 289 10.63 -4.08 -5.74
N GLN A 290 9.78 -3.08 -5.87
CA GLN A 290 10.08 -1.68 -5.53
C GLN A 290 9.81 -1.41 -4.05
N PRO A 291 10.70 -0.70 -3.36
CA PRO A 291 10.48 -0.19 -2.01
C PRO A 291 9.64 1.09 -1.99
#